data_AF-A0A524PHK9-F1
#
_entry.id   AF-A0A524PHK9-F1
#
_cell.length_a   1.000
_cell.length_b   1.000
_cell.length_c   1.000
_cell.angle_alpha   90.00
_cell.angle_beta   90.00
_cell.angle_gamma   90.00
#
_symmetry.space_group_name_H-M   'P 1'
#
loop_
_entity.id
_entity.type
_entity.pdbx_description
1 polymer ?
#
loop_
_entity_poly.entity_id
_entity_poly.type
_entity_poly.pdbx_seq_one_letter_code
_entity_poly.pdbx_strand_id
1 'polypeptide(L)' 'SPIPPLVISLNIDPRLRQAIRALILEMHKDARGREILGRGKIRRFQQVKDSDYDPIRDMARKARGIQL' A
#
# COMPACT_ATOMS: atom_id res chain seq x y z
N SER A 1 5.26 -5.73 -12.13
CA SER A 1 5.75 -5.13 -10.88
C SER A 1 4.54 -4.79 -10.02
N PRO A 2 4.45 -5.24 -8.76
CA PRO A 2 3.34 -4.84 -7.90
C PRO A 2 3.32 -3.32 -7.73
N ILE A 3 2.12 -2.73 -7.66
CA ILE A 3 1.95 -1.32 -7.30
C ILE A 3 2.50 -1.13 -5.87
N PRO A 4 3.31 -0.10 -5.58
CA PRO A 4 3.83 0.11 -4.24
C PRO A 4 2.72 0.17 -3.18
N PRO A 5 2.87 -0.49 -2.01
CA PRO A 5 1.88 -0.43 -0.96
C PRO A 5 1.88 0.95 -0.32
N LEU A 6 0.74 1.34 0.25
CA LEU A 6 0.75 2.34 1.31
C LEU A 6 1.23 1.66 2.60
N VAL A 7 2.37 2.12 3.11
CA VAL A 7 2.96 1.63 4.36
C VAL A 7 2.82 2.65 5.48
N ILE A 8 2.88 2.17 6.72
CA ILE A 8 2.80 2.98 7.92
C ILE A 8 3.86 2.51 8.93
N SER A 9 4.35 3.42 9.76
CA SER A 9 5.35 3.09 10.78
C SER A 9 4.84 2.04 11.78
N LEU A 10 5.73 1.15 12.20
CA LEU A 10 5.47 0.14 13.23
C LEU A 10 5.34 0.75 14.63
N ASN A 11 5.82 1.98 14.84
CA ASN A 11 5.81 2.68 16.13
C ASN A 11 4.49 3.42 16.42
N ILE A 12 3.50 3.33 15.52
CA ILE A 12 2.19 3.94 15.70
C ILE A 12 1.29 3.00 16.51
N ASP A 13 0.50 3.59 17.42
CA ASP A 13 -0.50 2.87 18.22
C ASP A 13 -1.35 1.95 17.32
N PRO A 14 -1.52 0.66 17.69
CA PRO A 14 -2.26 -0.29 16.87
C PRO A 14 -3.70 0.11 16.54
N ARG A 15 -4.39 0.81 17.45
CA ARG A 15 -5.77 1.28 17.22
C ARG A 15 -5.77 2.41 16.20
N LEU A 16 -4.83 3.36 16.30
CA LEU A 16 -4.67 4.42 15.30
C LEU A 16 -4.34 3.83 13.92
N ARG A 17 -3.44 2.84 13.87
CA ARG A 17 -3.12 2.11 12.62
C ARG A 17 -4.36 1.44 12.01
N GLN A 18 -5.19 0.80 12.83
CA GLN A 18 -6.44 0.16 12.39
C GLN A 18 -7.43 1.20 11.85
N ALA A 19 -7.59 2.34 12.55
CA ALA A 19 -8.49 3.42 12.16
C ALA A 19 -8.08 4.04 10.81
N ILE A 20 -6.79 4.35 10.64
CA ILE A 20 -6.24 4.88 9.38
C ILE A 20 -6.49 3.88 8.24
N ARG A 21 -6.23 2.59 8.47
CA ARG A 21 -6.47 1.54 7.46
C ARG A 21 -7.92 1.51 7.02
N ALA A 22 -8.87 1.52 7.97
CA ALA A 22 -10.30 1.51 7.66
C ALA A 22 -10.72 2.74 6.84
N LEU A 23 -10.30 3.93 7.26
CA LEU A 23 -10.61 5.18 6.55
C LEU A 23 -10.10 5.18 5.11
N ILE A 24 -8.87 4.71 4.89
CA ILE A 24 -8.26 4.69 3.55
C ILE A 24 -8.92 3.66 2.63
N LEU A 25 -9.29 2.49 3.16
CA LEU A 25 -10.00 1.46 2.39
C LEU A 25 -11.39 1.95 1.95
N GLU A 26 -12.07 2.70 2.80
CA GLU A 26 -13.44 3.18 2.58
C GLU A 26 -13.50 4.55 1.88
N MET A 27 -12.36 5.21 1.69
CA MET A 27 -12.23 6.56 1.11
C MET A 27 -12.95 6.74 -0.24
N HIS A 28 -13.06 5.68 -1.04
CA HIS A 28 -13.75 5.69 -2.33
C HIS A 28 -15.28 5.81 -2.21
N LYS A 29 -15.86 5.55 -1.03
CA LYS A 29 -17.30 5.67 -0.77
C LYS A 29 -17.71 7.11 -0.46
N ASP A 30 -16.79 7.92 0.04
CA ASP A 30 -16.99 9.34 0.31
C ASP A 30 -16.71 10.22 -0.92
N ALA A 31 -17.48 11.29 -1.11
CA ALA A 31 -17.33 12.18 -2.27
C ALA A 31 -16.01 12.95 -2.25
N ARG A 32 -15.62 13.47 -1.09
CA ARG A 32 -14.34 14.16 -0.91
C ARG A 32 -13.18 13.17 -1.03
N GLY A 33 -13.34 11.97 -0.52
CA GLY A 33 -12.39 10.88 -0.69
C GLY A 33 -12.14 10.52 -2.16
N ARG A 34 -13.18 10.40 -2.98
CA ARG A 34 -13.03 10.19 -4.44
C ARG A 34 -12.28 11.32 -5.13
N GLU A 35 -12.52 12.58 -4.75
CA GLU A 35 -11.79 13.72 -5.31
C GLU A 35 -10.29 13.63 -5.02
N ILE A 36 -9.93 13.32 -3.77
CA ILE A 36 -8.51 13.18 -3.37
C ILE A 36 -7.85 12.00 -4.10
N LEU A 37 -8.53 10.85 -4.18
CA LEU A 37 -8.03 9.68 -4.93
C LEU A 37 -7.83 10.03 -6.42
N GLY A 38 -8.76 10.79 -7.02
CA GLY A 38 -8.70 11.25 -8.40
C GLY A 38 -7.47 12.10 -8.72
N ARG A 39 -7.03 12.95 -7.78
CA ARG A 39 -5.78 13.73 -7.92
C ARG A 39 -4.55 12.84 -8.11
N GLY A 40 -4.55 11.65 -7.49
CA GLY A 40 -3.50 10.65 -7.64
C GLY A 40 -3.71 9.65 -8.79
N LYS A 41 -4.78 9.81 -9.59
CA LYS A 41 -5.24 8.79 -10.56
C LYS A 41 -5.48 7.41 -9.94
N ILE A 42 -5.89 7.38 -8.67
CA ILE A 42 -6.20 6.15 -7.92
C ILE A 42 -7.72 5.95 -7.92
N ARG A 43 -8.19 4.74 -8.19
CA ARG A 43 -9.62 4.40 -8.11
C ARG A 43 -10.07 4.10 -6.69
N ARG A 44 -9.31 3.27 -5.98
CA ARG A 44 -9.54 2.87 -4.58
C ARG A 44 -8.30 2.15 -4.05
N PHE A 45 -8.17 2.07 -2.73
CA PHE A 45 -7.26 1.14 -2.09
C PHE A 45 -7.93 -0.23 -1.90
N GLN A 46 -7.10 -1.26 -1.73
CA GLN A 46 -7.54 -2.61 -1.39
C GLN A 46 -6.61 -3.18 -0.33
N GLN A 47 -7.16 -4.04 0.52
CA GLN A 47 -6.36 -4.83 1.44
C GLN A 47 -5.47 -5.80 0.65
N VAL A 48 -4.18 -5.74 0.93
CA VAL A 48 -3.15 -6.63 0.42
C VAL A 48 -2.56 -7.46 1.56
N LYS A 49 -1.97 -8.60 1.21
CA LYS A 49 -1.13 -9.42 2.09
C LYS A 49 0.33 -9.05 1.85
N ASP A 50 1.16 -9.31 2.87
CA ASP A 50 2.61 -9.10 2.73
C ASP A 50 3.22 -9.94 1.61
N SER A 51 2.74 -11.18 1.46
CA SER A 51 3.15 -12.12 0.41
C SER A 51 2.86 -11.65 -1.02
N ASP A 52 1.94 -10.69 -1.21
CA ASP A 52 1.65 -10.13 -2.54
C ASP A 52 2.89 -9.40 -3.12
N TYR A 53 3.88 -9.09 -2.27
CA TYR A 53 5.14 -8.45 -2.62
C TYR A 53 6.33 -9.42 -2.72
N ASP A 54 6.13 -10.72 -2.55
CA ASP A 54 7.21 -11.71 -2.71
C ASP A 54 7.86 -11.66 -4.10
N PRO A 55 7.12 -11.52 -5.22
CA PRO A 55 7.75 -11.45 -6.55
C PRO A 55 8.81 -10.35 -6.70
N ILE A 56 8.60 -9.17 -6.10
CA ILE A 56 9.58 -8.08 -6.17
C ILE A 56 10.77 -8.32 -5.22
N ARG A 57 10.55 -9.01 -4.09
CA ARG A 57 11.63 -9.44 -3.20
C ARG A 57 12.52 -10.48 -3.86
N ASP A 58 11.94 -11.37 -4.65
CA ASP A 58 12.66 -12.40 -5.42
C ASP A 58 13.55 -11.76 -6.47
N MET A 59 13.01 -10.79 -7.22
CA MET A 59 13.79 -10.00 -8.17
C MET A 59 14.95 -9.28 -7.49
N ALA A 60 14.70 -8.63 -6.34
CA ALA A 60 15.75 -7.94 -5.59
C ALA A 60 16.83 -8.90 -5.05
N ARG A 61 16.44 -10.12 -4.62
CA ARG A 61 17.38 -11.17 -4.20
C ARG A 61 18.27 -11.62 -5.36
N LYS A 62 17.70 -11.88 -6.54
CA LYS A 62 18.44 -12.24 -7.75
C LYS A 62 19.42 -11.13 -8.15
N ALA A 63 18.97 -9.88 -8.13
CA ALA A 63 19.79 -8.73 -8.49
C ALA A 63 21.02 -8.55 -7.59
N ARG A 64 20.90 -8.80 -6.27
CA ARG A 64 22.05 -8.74 -5.35
C ARG A 64 23.14 -9.77 -5.63
N GLY A 65 22.81 -10.88 -6.30
CA GLY A 65 23.76 -11.92 -6.69
C GLY A 65 24.51 -11.63 -7.99
N ILE A 66 24.16 -10.55 -8.69
CA ILE A 66 24.83 -10.14 -9.93
C ILE A 66 25.91 -9.13 -9.54
N GLN A 67 27.18 -9.54 -9.56
CA GLN A 67 28.30 -8.60 -9.59
C GLN A 67 28.41 -8.06 -11.03
N LEU A 68 28.38 -6.73 -11.16
CA LEU A 68 28.71 -6.01 -12.39
C LEU A 68 30.21 -5.71 -12.42
#